data_AF-A0A7S3AXU7-F1
#
_entry.id   AF-A0A7S3AXU7-F1
#
_cell.length_a   1.000
_cell.length_b   1.000
_cell.length_c   1.000
_cell.angle_alpha   90.00
_cell.angle_beta   90.00
_cell.angle_gamma   90.00
#
_symmetry.space_group_name_H-M   'P 1'
#
loop_
_entity.id
_entity.type
_entity.pdbx_description
1 polymer ?
#
loop_
_entity_poly.entity_id
_entity_poly.type
_entity_poly.pdbx_seq_one_letter_code
_entity_poly.pdbx_strand_id
1 'polypeptide(L)'
;APVSAELLYEVPHVAAGATIQATLQWAGKTAHHGPETIWLSHRPRTSERAAWRMEKMGSLLDPAEADLTAGGCTPRGRTCGVSMHAVGDGGVTTSDPEQGTGGYLALRSRDSALVSFGEPRALPTPMLPPDMRHAAGVHHALVGNLWNTNYPKWYPFVPEDHASRFRFELEVR
;
A
#
# COMPACT_ATOMS: atom_id res chain seq x y z
N ALA A 1 -7.81 -6.03 16.51
CA ALA A 1 -7.53 -4.62 16.20
C ALA A 1 -6.89 -3.92 17.40
N PRO A 2 -6.11 -2.84 17.21
CA PRO A 2 -5.66 -1.98 18.31
C PRO A 2 -6.83 -1.27 19.01
N VAL A 3 -6.61 -0.86 20.26
CA VAL A 3 -7.62 -0.12 21.07
C VAL A 3 -7.69 1.35 20.64
N SER A 4 -6.55 1.93 20.25
CA SER A 4 -6.47 3.30 19.74
C SER A 4 -5.48 3.38 18.59
N ALA A 5 -5.73 4.30 17.67
CA ALA A 5 -4.82 4.63 16.58
C ALA A 5 -4.90 6.13 16.30
N GLU A 6 -3.74 6.74 16.05
CA GLU A 6 -3.58 8.18 15.80
C GLU A 6 -2.74 8.38 14.55
N LEU A 7 -3.15 9.34 13.73
CA LEU A 7 -2.43 9.72 12.52
C LEU A 7 -2.03 11.20 12.63
N LEU A 8 -0.73 11.43 12.69
CA LEU A 8 -0.14 12.77 12.72
C LEU A 8 0.34 13.14 11.31
N TYR A 9 -0.03 14.34 10.86
CA TYR A 9 0.50 14.93 9.64
C TYR A 9 1.35 16.16 9.99
N GLU A 10 2.57 16.21 9.45
CA GLU A 10 3.43 17.39 9.51
C GLU A 10 3.49 17.98 8.10
N VAL A 11 2.81 19.11 7.93
CA VAL A 11 2.69 19.80 6.65
C VAL A 11 3.66 20.99 6.65
N PRO A 12 4.68 21.01 5.78
CA PRO A 12 5.60 22.14 5.73
C PRO A 12 4.91 23.38 5.18
N HIS A 13 5.28 24.55 5.71
CA HIS A 13 4.77 25.84 5.25
C HIS A 13 5.51 26.28 3.96
N VAL A 14 5.19 25.67 2.82
CA VAL A 14 5.77 26.01 1.50
C VAL A 14 4.69 26.16 0.43
N ALA A 15 4.95 27.02 -0.56
CA ALA A 15 3.97 27.49 -1.54
C ALA A 15 3.68 26.52 -2.71
N ALA A 16 4.53 25.51 -2.96
CA ALA A 16 4.31 24.45 -3.95
C ALA A 16 5.29 23.28 -3.72
N GLY A 17 4.89 22.03 -4.04
CA GLY A 17 5.76 20.85 -3.97
C GLY A 17 6.08 20.37 -2.56
N ALA A 18 5.08 20.30 -1.68
CA ALA A 18 5.26 19.94 -0.29
C ALA A 18 5.38 18.43 -0.09
N THR A 19 6.42 18.00 0.63
CA THR A 19 6.47 16.66 1.23
C THR A 19 5.86 16.71 2.62
N ILE A 20 4.69 16.10 2.76
CA ILE A 20 3.98 15.93 4.03
C ILE A 20 4.52 14.66 4.69
N GLN A 21 4.95 14.77 5.94
CA GLN A 21 5.27 13.59 6.75
C GLN A 21 3.98 13.09 7.41
N ALA A 22 3.76 11.79 7.38
CA ALA A 22 2.65 11.15 8.07
C ALA A 22 3.15 10.04 8.99
N THR A 23 2.78 10.11 10.26
CA THR A 23 3.11 9.08 11.25
C THR A 23 1.83 8.48 11.78
N LEU A 24 1.62 7.19 11.51
CA LEU A 24 0.57 6.39 12.12
C LEU A 24 1.13 5.69 13.34
N GLN A 25 0.46 5.82 14.48
CA GLN A 25 0.76 5.05 15.68
C GLN A 25 -0.49 4.40 16.23
N TRP A 26 -0.36 3.23 16.85
CA TRP A 26 -1.44 2.59 17.57
C TRP A 26 -0.97 2.05 18.92
N ALA A 27 -1.93 1.75 19.79
CA ALA A 27 -1.66 1.12 21.07
C ALA A 27 -2.77 0.13 21.47
N GLY A 28 -2.39 -0.79 22.35
CA GLY A 28 -3.31 -1.74 22.97
C GLY A 28 -3.82 -2.84 22.04
N LYS A 29 -3.07 -3.23 21.00
CA LYS A 29 -3.46 -4.40 20.22
C LYS A 29 -3.29 -5.66 21.07
N THR A 30 -4.35 -6.45 21.20
CA THR A 30 -4.31 -7.75 21.86
C THR A 30 -3.76 -8.82 20.93
N ALA A 31 -3.03 -9.79 21.49
CA ALA A 31 -2.52 -10.94 20.75
C ALA A 31 -3.70 -11.74 20.18
N HIS A 32 -3.71 -11.90 18.86
CA HIS A 32 -4.75 -12.63 18.15
C HIS A 32 -4.14 -13.62 17.17
N HIS A 33 -4.70 -14.84 17.15
CA HIS A 33 -4.26 -15.96 16.30
C HIS A 33 -5.09 -16.12 15.02
N GLY A 34 -6.23 -15.42 14.91
CA GLY A 34 -7.03 -15.43 13.69
C GLY A 34 -6.31 -14.68 12.55
N PRO A 35 -6.48 -15.13 11.30
CA PRO A 35 -5.86 -14.49 10.14
C PRO A 35 -6.44 -13.09 9.93
N GLU A 36 -5.57 -12.08 9.99
CA GLU A 36 -5.89 -10.68 9.81
C GLU A 36 -4.77 -9.96 9.05
N THR A 37 -5.17 -8.89 8.36
CA THR A 37 -4.25 -7.90 7.82
C THR A 37 -4.80 -6.53 8.18
N ILE A 38 -3.95 -5.67 8.75
CA ILE A 38 -4.30 -4.28 9.03
C ILE A 38 -3.68 -3.42 7.94
N TRP A 39 -4.53 -2.68 7.23
CA TRP A 39 -4.12 -1.87 6.09
C TRP A 39 -4.20 -0.38 6.41
N LEU A 40 -3.16 0.39 6.07
CA LEU A 40 -3.31 1.83 5.85
C LEU A 40 -3.72 2.06 4.40
N SER A 41 -4.89 2.64 4.19
CA SER A 41 -5.48 2.82 2.86
C SER A 41 -5.31 4.25 2.37
N HIS A 42 -4.66 4.42 1.23
CA HIS A 42 -4.56 5.69 0.52
C HIS A 42 -5.50 5.65 -0.68
N ARG A 43 -6.51 6.51 -0.68
CA ARG A 43 -7.51 6.62 -1.76
C ARG A 43 -7.56 8.06 -2.26
N PRO A 44 -6.53 8.54 -2.97
CA PRO A 44 -6.57 9.86 -3.57
C PRO A 44 -7.74 9.93 -4.56
N ARG A 45 -8.30 11.13 -4.74
CA ARG A 45 -9.27 11.36 -5.81
C ARG A 45 -8.50 11.38 -7.11
N THR A 46 -8.77 10.43 -7.99
CA THR A 46 -8.14 10.30 -9.30
C THR A 46 -9.20 10.04 -10.36
N SER A 47 -8.97 10.51 -11.58
CA SER A 47 -9.75 10.16 -12.77
C SER A 47 -9.47 8.72 -13.21
N GLU A 48 -10.24 8.22 -14.17
CA GLU A 48 -9.98 6.93 -14.83
C GLU A 48 -8.69 6.94 -15.66
N ARG A 49 -8.12 8.12 -15.94
CA ARG A 49 -6.89 8.28 -16.72
C ARG A 49 -5.64 8.39 -15.85
N ALA A 50 -5.79 8.30 -14.53
CA ALA A 50 -4.64 8.37 -13.63
C ALA A 50 -3.71 7.17 -13.84
N ALA A 51 -2.46 7.47 -14.14
CA ALA A 51 -1.42 6.47 -14.33
C ALA A 51 -0.77 6.15 -12.99
N TRP A 52 -0.86 4.90 -12.54
CA TRP A 52 -0.23 4.42 -11.32
C TRP A 52 1.10 3.74 -11.64
N ARG A 53 2.12 3.99 -10.82
CA ARG A 53 3.41 3.34 -10.89
C ARG A 53 3.88 2.94 -9.50
N MET A 54 4.67 1.88 -9.43
CA MET A 54 5.37 1.45 -8.22
C MET A 54 6.85 1.29 -8.50
N GLU A 55 7.69 1.64 -7.53
CA GLU A 55 9.10 1.28 -7.58
C GLU A 55 9.28 -0.18 -7.17
N LYS A 56 9.92 -0.94 -8.06
CA LYS A 56 10.23 -2.35 -7.84
C LYS A 56 11.57 -2.67 -8.48
N MET A 57 12.52 -3.11 -7.65
CA MET A 57 13.85 -3.57 -8.09
C MET A 57 14.62 -2.53 -8.91
N GLY A 58 14.52 -1.25 -8.55
CA GLY A 58 15.19 -0.12 -9.21
C GLY A 58 14.45 0.41 -10.45
N SER A 59 13.23 -0.05 -10.72
CA SER A 59 12.43 0.35 -11.89
C SER A 59 11.04 0.83 -11.48
N LEU A 60 10.48 1.80 -12.21
CA LEU A 60 9.08 2.22 -12.07
C LEU A 60 8.21 1.41 -13.01
N LEU A 61 7.28 0.62 -12.46
CA LEU A 61 6.43 -0.30 -13.21
C LEU A 61 4.95 0.03 -13.00
N ASP A 62 4.12 -0.23 -14.00
CA ASP A 62 2.67 -0.30 -13.78
C ASP A 62 2.37 -1.57 -12.96
N PRO A 63 1.63 -1.48 -11.84
CA PRO A 63 1.27 -2.66 -11.04
C PRO A 63 0.51 -3.73 -11.83
N ALA A 64 -0.31 -3.36 -12.82
CA ALA A 64 -1.05 -4.31 -13.64
C ALA A 64 -0.17 -5.04 -14.67
N GLU A 65 0.96 -4.46 -15.06
CA GLU A 65 1.88 -5.02 -16.07
C GLU A 65 2.97 -5.93 -15.48
N ALA A 66 3.07 -6.01 -14.15
CA ALA A 66 4.05 -6.86 -13.46
C ALA A 66 3.72 -8.37 -13.52
N ASP A 67 3.04 -8.82 -14.60
CA ASP A 67 2.56 -10.17 -14.79
C ASP A 67 3.62 -11.09 -15.40
N LEU A 68 3.96 -12.15 -14.68
CA LEU A 68 4.91 -13.18 -15.11
C LEU A 68 4.20 -14.19 -16.02
N THR A 69 3.58 -13.72 -17.10
CA THR A 69 2.84 -14.56 -18.08
C THR A 69 3.71 -15.67 -18.68
N ALA A 70 5.03 -15.49 -18.71
CA ALA A 70 6.00 -16.50 -19.16
C ALA A 70 6.02 -17.78 -18.29
N GLY A 71 5.49 -17.76 -17.07
CA GLY A 71 5.50 -18.89 -16.13
C GLY A 71 4.28 -19.82 -16.22
N GLY A 72 3.35 -19.59 -17.14
CA GLY A 72 2.17 -20.46 -17.31
C GLY A 72 1.03 -20.23 -16.31
N CYS A 73 1.00 -19.11 -15.58
CA CYS A 73 -0.07 -18.80 -14.62
C CYS A 73 -1.46 -18.54 -15.25
N THR A 74 -1.59 -18.49 -16.58
CA THR A 74 -2.76 -17.86 -17.20
C THR A 74 -3.56 -18.79 -18.11
N PRO A 75 -4.74 -19.24 -17.67
CA PRO A 75 -5.94 -19.18 -18.50
C PRO A 75 -6.24 -17.71 -18.87
N ARG A 76 -6.87 -17.46 -20.02
CA ARG A 76 -7.19 -16.09 -20.50
C ARG A 76 -7.85 -15.22 -19.42
N GLY A 77 -7.32 -14.01 -19.21
CA GLY A 77 -7.89 -12.99 -18.32
C GLY A 77 -7.52 -13.11 -16.83
N ARG A 78 -6.52 -13.92 -16.48
CA ARG A 78 -5.95 -14.01 -15.12
C ARG A 78 -4.50 -13.52 -15.10
N THR A 79 -3.98 -13.25 -13.91
CA THR A 79 -2.58 -12.81 -13.67
C THR A 79 -1.91 -13.69 -12.61
N CYS A 80 -0.58 -13.64 -12.45
CA CYS A 80 0.10 -14.32 -11.33
C CYS A 80 -0.04 -13.57 -9.98
N GLY A 81 -1.21 -13.03 -9.64
CA GLY A 81 -1.42 -12.33 -8.35
C GLY A 81 -0.81 -10.92 -8.29
N VAL A 82 -0.86 -10.19 -9.40
CA VAL A 82 -0.25 -8.85 -9.55
C VAL A 82 -1.01 -7.72 -8.82
N SER A 83 -2.03 -8.04 -8.04
CA SER A 83 -2.72 -7.06 -7.20
C SER A 83 -1.96 -6.75 -5.90
N MET A 84 -0.85 -7.45 -5.62
CA MET A 84 -0.06 -7.25 -4.40
C MET A 84 1.44 -7.33 -4.70
N HIS A 85 2.20 -6.36 -4.22
CA HIS A 85 3.63 -6.24 -4.50
C HIS A 85 4.42 -5.75 -3.29
N ALA A 86 5.66 -6.21 -3.17
CA ALA A 86 6.66 -5.49 -2.42
C ALA A 86 7.10 -4.28 -3.25
N VAL A 87 6.93 -3.09 -2.69
CA VAL A 87 7.31 -1.79 -3.25
C VAL A 87 8.54 -1.30 -2.49
N GLY A 88 9.56 -0.85 -3.21
CA GLY A 88 10.77 -0.35 -2.59
C GLY A 88 10.69 1.14 -2.22
N ASP A 89 11.83 1.72 -1.86
CA ASP A 89 11.92 3.06 -1.26
C ASP A 89 11.43 4.19 -2.18
N GLY A 90 11.38 3.95 -3.49
CA GLY A 90 10.81 4.91 -4.44
C GLY A 90 9.30 5.09 -4.28
N GLY A 91 8.63 4.11 -3.65
CA GLY A 91 7.22 4.15 -3.30
C GLY A 91 6.27 3.97 -4.49
N VAL A 92 5.04 4.43 -4.29
CA VAL A 92 3.99 4.45 -5.30
C VAL A 92 3.80 5.88 -5.79
N THR A 93 3.63 6.06 -7.09
CA THR A 93 3.29 7.37 -7.66
C THR A 93 2.03 7.28 -8.50
N THR A 94 1.24 8.35 -8.52
CA THR A 94 0.16 8.53 -9.48
C THR A 94 0.28 9.89 -10.16
N SER A 95 -0.04 9.92 -11.44
CA SER A 95 -0.14 11.15 -12.22
C SER A 95 -1.47 11.18 -12.96
N ASP A 96 -2.31 12.16 -12.66
CA ASP A 96 -3.62 12.34 -13.25
C ASP A 96 -3.63 13.53 -14.23
N PRO A 97 -3.68 13.26 -15.55
CA PRO A 97 -3.66 14.33 -16.54
C PRO A 97 -4.90 15.24 -16.49
N GLU A 98 -6.01 14.78 -15.91
CA GLU A 98 -7.24 15.57 -15.80
C GLU A 98 -7.19 16.62 -14.67
N GLN A 99 -6.21 16.50 -13.76
CA GLN A 99 -6.01 17.43 -12.65
C GLN A 99 -4.94 18.50 -12.93
N GLY A 100 -4.41 18.55 -14.16
CA GLY A 100 -3.41 19.54 -14.55
C GLY A 100 -2.13 19.44 -13.72
N THR A 101 -1.64 20.58 -13.21
CA THR A 101 -0.39 20.60 -12.43
C THR A 101 -0.50 19.95 -11.07
N GLY A 102 -1.71 19.84 -10.50
CA GLY A 102 -1.98 19.26 -9.17
C GLY A 102 -2.23 17.75 -9.18
N GLY A 103 -2.06 17.09 -10.32
CA GLY A 103 -2.42 15.69 -10.52
C GLY A 103 -1.38 14.68 -10.04
N TYR A 104 -0.28 15.12 -9.42
CA TYR A 104 0.80 14.23 -9.01
C TYR A 104 0.79 13.96 -7.50
N LEU A 105 0.90 12.68 -7.16
CA LEU A 105 1.09 12.22 -5.79
C LEU A 105 2.17 11.12 -5.76
N ALA A 106 3.12 11.23 -4.83
CA ALA A 106 3.98 10.11 -4.44
C ALA A 106 3.69 9.71 -2.98
N LEU A 107 3.66 8.40 -2.74
CA LEU A 107 3.44 7.77 -1.45
C LEU A 107 4.63 6.86 -1.16
N ARG A 108 5.42 7.19 -0.15
CA ARG A 108 6.57 6.38 0.27
C ARG A 108 6.35 5.89 1.69
N SER A 109 6.70 4.65 1.93
CA SER A 109 6.58 4.00 3.23
C SER A 109 7.98 3.63 3.72
N ARG A 110 8.29 3.98 4.96
CA ARG A 110 9.57 3.61 5.60
C ARG A 110 9.50 2.28 6.35
N ASP A 111 8.29 1.86 6.69
CA ASP A 111 8.07 0.77 7.65
C ASP A 111 7.21 -0.38 7.08
N SER A 112 6.69 -0.25 5.86
CA SER A 112 5.87 -1.27 5.18
C SER A 112 6.16 -1.32 3.68
N ALA A 113 6.72 -2.42 3.20
CA ALA A 113 6.98 -2.63 1.78
C ALA A 113 5.81 -3.29 1.02
N LEU A 114 4.96 -4.07 1.71
CA LEU A 114 3.88 -4.81 1.05
C LEU A 114 2.70 -3.89 0.76
N VAL A 115 2.34 -3.77 -0.51
CA VAL A 115 1.25 -2.91 -1.00
C VAL A 115 0.25 -3.74 -1.78
N SER A 116 -1.02 -3.57 -1.45
CA SER A 116 -2.13 -4.07 -2.27
C SER A 116 -2.71 -2.93 -3.10
N PHE A 117 -2.86 -3.17 -4.40
CA PHE A 117 -3.40 -2.25 -5.39
C PHE A 117 -4.85 -2.58 -5.69
N GLY A 118 -5.71 -1.56 -5.72
CA GLY A 118 -7.15 -1.71 -5.94
C GLY A 118 -7.91 -1.95 -4.64
N GLU A 119 -8.16 -3.22 -4.32
CA GLU A 119 -8.84 -3.63 -3.08
C GLU A 119 -7.81 -4.10 -2.03
N PRO A 120 -7.97 -3.79 -0.73
CA PRO A 120 -7.04 -4.20 0.33
C PRO A 120 -7.21 -5.68 0.69
N ARG A 121 -6.83 -6.56 -0.23
CA ARG A 121 -7.00 -8.01 -0.06
C ARG A 121 -5.85 -8.58 0.75
N ALA A 122 -6.19 -9.41 1.72
CA ALA A 122 -5.21 -10.12 2.56
C ALA A 122 -4.28 -11.04 1.73
N LEU A 123 -4.81 -11.62 0.65
CA LEU A 123 -4.08 -12.48 -0.27
C LEU A 123 -4.18 -11.93 -1.70
N PRO A 124 -3.23 -12.26 -2.59
CA PRO A 124 -3.27 -11.86 -4.00
C PRO A 124 -4.26 -12.71 -4.81
N THR A 125 -5.42 -13.00 -4.21
CA THR A 125 -6.50 -13.79 -4.78
C THR A 125 -7.82 -13.02 -4.71
N PRO A 126 -8.68 -13.11 -5.73
CA PRO A 126 -8.48 -13.78 -7.01
C PRO A 126 -7.33 -13.19 -7.85
N MET A 127 -6.75 -14.06 -8.68
CA MET A 127 -5.66 -13.81 -9.63
C MET A 127 -6.12 -12.96 -10.82
N LEU A 128 -6.56 -11.74 -10.52
CA LEU A 128 -7.04 -10.76 -11.49
C LEU A 128 -6.12 -9.53 -11.46
N PRO A 129 -6.04 -8.77 -12.56
CA PRO A 129 -5.41 -7.45 -12.53
C PRO A 129 -6.07 -6.57 -11.45
N PRO A 130 -5.31 -5.69 -10.77
CA PRO A 130 -5.89 -4.73 -9.85
C PRO A 130 -6.81 -3.78 -10.63
N ASP A 131 -8.02 -3.54 -10.11
CA ASP A 131 -8.87 -2.46 -10.61
C ASP A 131 -8.45 -1.16 -9.94
N MET A 132 -7.89 -0.23 -10.72
CA MET A 132 -7.42 1.07 -10.24
C MET A 132 -8.44 2.20 -10.49
N ARG A 133 -9.69 1.87 -10.87
CA ARG A 133 -10.78 2.82 -11.14
C ARG A 133 -11.62 3.12 -9.87
N HIS A 134 -12.41 4.19 -9.91
CA HIS A 134 -13.49 4.49 -8.94
C HIS A 134 -13.15 4.29 -7.45
N ALA A 135 -12.28 5.13 -6.88
CA ALA A 135 -11.87 5.09 -5.47
C ALA A 135 -11.08 3.83 -5.04
N ALA A 136 -10.66 3.00 -5.99
CA ALA A 136 -9.54 2.08 -5.82
C ALA A 136 -8.31 2.83 -5.32
N GLY A 137 -7.56 2.20 -4.41
CA GLY A 137 -6.46 2.83 -3.72
C GLY A 137 -5.21 1.98 -3.72
N VAL A 138 -4.26 2.45 -2.93
CA VAL A 138 -3.09 1.66 -2.56
C VAL A 138 -3.06 1.49 -1.05
N HIS A 139 -2.76 0.27 -0.64
CA HIS A 139 -2.97 -0.18 0.71
C HIS A 139 -1.68 -0.76 1.25
N HIS A 140 -1.06 -0.10 2.23
CA HIS A 140 0.18 -0.58 2.86
C HIS A 140 -0.18 -1.56 3.99
N ALA A 141 0.41 -2.76 3.97
CA ALA A 141 0.20 -3.77 5.00
C ALA A 141 0.99 -3.42 6.25
N LEU A 142 0.30 -2.94 7.28
CA LEU A 142 0.95 -2.57 8.55
C LEU A 142 1.26 -3.81 9.40
N VAL A 143 0.37 -4.79 9.35
CA VAL A 143 0.48 -6.10 10.00
C VAL A 143 -0.16 -7.13 9.09
N GLY A 144 0.46 -8.30 8.96
CA GLY A 144 -0.19 -9.53 8.49
C GLY A 144 0.17 -10.68 9.42
N ASN A 145 -0.80 -11.54 9.76
CA ASN A 145 -0.56 -12.81 10.47
C ASN A 145 -1.24 -13.99 9.72
N LEU A 146 -1.33 -13.88 8.40
CA LEU A 146 -1.87 -14.93 7.55
C LEU A 146 -0.99 -16.18 7.65
N TRP A 147 -1.62 -17.33 7.91
CA TRP A 147 -0.91 -18.58 8.12
C TRP A 147 -0.06 -18.99 6.91
N ASN A 148 1.01 -19.74 7.17
CA ASN A 148 1.91 -20.32 6.15
C ASN A 148 2.64 -19.31 5.25
N THR A 149 2.66 -18.02 5.63
CA THR A 149 3.35 -16.96 4.89
C THR A 149 4.38 -16.24 5.76
N ASN A 150 5.31 -16.95 6.42
CA ASN A 150 6.42 -16.38 7.21
C ASN A 150 6.07 -15.32 8.29
N TYR A 151 4.80 -15.05 8.56
CA TYR A 151 4.37 -14.14 9.61
C TYR A 151 4.32 -14.84 10.97
N PRO A 152 4.50 -14.09 12.06
CA PRO A 152 4.13 -14.56 13.40
C PRO A 152 2.71 -15.12 13.41
N LYS A 153 2.53 -16.32 13.99
CA LYS A 153 1.20 -16.94 14.12
C LYS A 153 0.24 -16.11 14.98
N TRP A 154 0.79 -15.30 15.87
CA TRP A 154 0.06 -14.32 16.68
C TRP A 154 0.72 -12.96 16.51
N TYR A 155 -0.08 -11.90 16.40
CA TYR A 155 0.40 -10.54 16.51
C TYR A 155 -0.44 -9.76 17.53
N PRO A 156 0.14 -8.98 18.47
CA PRO A 156 1.57 -8.83 18.83
C PRO A 156 2.35 -10.14 19.00
N PHE A 157 3.57 -10.24 18.46
CA PHE A 157 4.40 -11.45 18.60
C PHE A 157 5.19 -11.41 19.91
N VAL A 158 5.75 -10.24 20.21
CA VAL A 158 6.36 -9.88 21.51
C VAL A 158 5.50 -8.82 22.22
N PRO A 159 5.60 -8.67 23.56
CA PRO A 159 4.78 -7.72 24.30
C PRO A 159 4.83 -6.29 23.74
N GLU A 160 5.97 -5.85 23.22
CA GLU A 160 6.20 -4.49 22.70
C GLU A 160 5.36 -4.19 21.46
N ASP A 161 5.05 -5.20 20.63
CA ASP A 161 4.25 -5.05 19.40
C ASP A 161 2.79 -4.61 19.66
N HIS A 162 2.34 -4.59 20.93
CA HIS A 162 1.02 -4.04 21.28
C HIS A 162 0.89 -2.55 20.90
N ALA A 163 2.01 -1.85 20.75
CA ALA A 163 2.11 -0.49 20.25
C ALA A 163 3.12 -0.42 19.11
N SER A 164 2.72 0.12 17.96
CA SER A 164 3.57 0.19 16.78
C SER A 164 3.45 1.54 16.11
N ARG A 165 4.49 1.93 15.37
CA ARG A 165 4.58 3.21 14.66
C ARG A 165 5.05 2.98 13.22
N PHE A 166 4.39 3.64 12.28
CA PHE A 166 4.66 3.55 10.84
C PHE A 166 4.76 4.96 10.25
N ARG A 167 5.79 5.18 9.44
CA ARG A 167 6.14 6.47 8.87
C ARG A 167 5.98 6.44 7.35
N PHE A 168 5.35 7.49 6.85
CA PHE A 168 5.05 7.68 5.45
C PHE A 168 5.42 9.09 5.02
N GLU A 169 5.78 9.22 3.75
CA GLU A 169 6.02 10.49 3.08
C GLU A 169 5.02 10.63 1.94
N LEU A 170 4.30 11.74 1.91
CA LEU A 170 3.37 12.08 0.85
C LEU A 170 3.90 13.32 0.13
N GLU A 171 4.20 13.18 -1.14
CA GLU A 171 4.65 14.29 -1.98
C GLU A 171 3.52 14.68 -2.92
N VAL A 172 3.09 15.93 -2.86
CA VAL A 172 2.03 16.48 -3.73
C VAL A 172 2.63 17.62 -4.54
N ARG A 173 2.39 17.60 -5.86
CA ARG A 173 2.83 18.65 -6.79
C ARG A 173 1.64 19.15 -7.59
#